data_AF-A0A972JRB8-F1
#
_entry.id   AF-A0A972JRB8-F1
#
_cell.length_a   1.000
_cell.length_b   1.000
_cell.length_c   1.000
_cell.angle_alpha   90.00
_cell.angle_beta   90.00
_cell.angle_gamma   90.00
#
_symmetry.space_group_name_H-M   'P 1'
#
loop_
_entity.id
_entity.type
_entity.pdbx_description
1 polymer ?
#
loop_
_entity_poly.entity_id
_entity_poly.type
_entity_poly.pdbx_seq_one_letter_code
_entity_poly.pdbx_strand_id
1 'polypeptide(L)'
;MRGLGQKHDCDACPLKQQCCPSDPGRRVMRSIHEAARDVARDIRKTDAYMTSFIQRRKVEMLFAHLKRYIGVPMMRLRGPKGAYEQFQLAATAQNLRKLAKLLTQPEPTG
;
A
#
# COMPACT_ATOMS: atom_id res chain seq x y z
N MET A 1 23.89 -3.82 0.15
CA MET A 1 23.34 -5.15 0.51
C MET A 1 24.43 -5.93 1.24
N ARG A 2 24.08 -6.79 2.19
CA ARG A 2 25.00 -7.67 2.90
C ARG A 2 24.79 -9.11 2.41
N GLY A 3 25.86 -9.81 2.07
CA GLY A 3 25.79 -11.25 1.83
C GLY A 3 25.57 -12.00 3.14
N LEU A 4 24.54 -12.84 3.19
CA LEU A 4 24.28 -13.80 4.25
C LEU A 4 24.39 -15.21 3.65
N GLY A 5 24.92 -16.16 4.44
CA GLY A 5 25.25 -17.51 3.97
C GLY A 5 26.75 -17.71 3.99
N GLN A 6 27.23 -18.49 4.96
CA GLN A 6 28.61 -18.90 5.05
C GLN A 6 28.76 -20.32 4.50
N LYS A 7 29.96 -20.66 4.03
CA LYS A 7 30.26 -22.01 3.54
C LYS A 7 29.94 -23.08 4.59
N HIS A 8 30.25 -22.80 5.86
CA HIS A 8 30.00 -23.73 6.96
C HIS A 8 28.51 -24.07 7.13
N ASP A 9 27.61 -23.10 6.92
CA ASP A 9 26.16 -23.31 6.95
C ASP A 9 25.71 -24.28 5.83
N CYS A 10 26.43 -24.27 4.71
CA CYS A 10 26.11 -25.09 3.54
C CYS A 10 26.74 -26.48 3.60
N ASP A 11 27.89 -26.64 4.28
CA ASP A 11 28.64 -27.90 4.29
C ASP A 11 27.89 -29.05 4.97
N ALA A 12 27.12 -28.76 6.03
CA ALA A 12 26.27 -29.74 6.71
C ALA A 12 24.85 -29.82 6.12
N CYS A 13 24.53 -29.04 5.08
CA CYS A 13 23.17 -28.92 4.56
C CYS A 13 22.83 -30.05 3.57
N PRO A 14 21.80 -30.87 3.81
CA PRO A 14 21.42 -31.97 2.90
C PRO A 14 20.91 -31.46 1.54
N LEU A 15 20.48 -30.20 1.46
CA LEU A 15 20.01 -29.55 0.23
C LEU A 15 21.13 -28.88 -0.58
N LYS A 16 22.41 -28.94 -0.13
CA LYS A 16 23.54 -28.26 -0.78
C LYS A 16 23.65 -28.60 -2.27
N GLN A 17 23.54 -29.88 -2.62
CA GLN A 17 23.63 -30.35 -4.01
C GLN A 17 22.53 -29.78 -4.91
N GLN A 18 21.34 -29.50 -4.36
CA GLN A 18 20.24 -28.90 -5.11
C GLN A 18 20.32 -27.37 -5.16
N CYS A 19 20.81 -26.73 -4.10
CA CYS A 19 20.81 -25.28 -3.96
C CYS A 19 22.09 -24.59 -4.47
N CYS A 20 23.23 -25.28 -4.42
CA CYS A 20 24.57 -24.79 -4.76
C CYS A 20 25.39 -25.87 -5.47
N PRO A 21 24.98 -26.32 -6.67
CA PRO A 21 25.60 -27.45 -7.36
C PRO A 21 27.06 -27.19 -7.78
N SER A 22 27.41 -25.94 -8.07
CA SER A 22 28.74 -25.54 -8.55
C SER A 22 29.45 -24.55 -7.62
N ASP A 23 28.74 -23.99 -6.64
CA ASP A 23 29.26 -23.01 -5.70
C ASP A 23 29.58 -23.66 -4.35
N PRO A 24 30.62 -23.21 -3.63
CA PRO A 24 30.98 -23.76 -2.33
C PRO A 24 29.89 -23.52 -1.26
N GLY A 25 28.98 -22.56 -1.48
CA GLY A 25 27.83 -22.29 -0.62
C GLY A 25 26.92 -21.19 -1.18
N ARG A 26 25.71 -21.08 -0.62
CA ARG A 26 24.69 -20.13 -1.09
C ARG A 26 25.03 -18.72 -0.67
N ARG A 27 25.09 -17.79 -1.62
CA ARG A 27 25.13 -16.34 -1.32
C ARG A 27 23.71 -15.77 -1.33
N VAL A 28 23.23 -15.33 -0.18
CA VAL A 28 21.94 -14.64 -0.05
C VAL A 28 22.20 -13.15 0.10
N MET A 29 21.92 -12.38 -0.93
CA MET A 29 21.98 -10.92 -0.83
C MET A 29 20.79 -10.41 -0.03
N ARG A 30 21.06 -9.86 1.16
CA ARG A 30 20.06 -9.23 2.02
C ARG A 30 20.29 -7.74 2.11
N SER A 31 19.24 -6.96 2.28
CA SER A 31 19.39 -5.51 2.41
C SER A 31 20.05 -5.16 3.74
N ILE A 32 20.74 -4.03 3.80
CA ILE A 32 21.21 -3.48 5.09
C ILE A 32 20.03 -3.07 5.98
N HIS A 33 18.88 -2.77 5.38
CA HIS A 33 17.64 -2.44 6.09
C HIS A 33 16.71 -3.65 6.21
N GLU A 34 17.24 -4.88 6.18
CA GLU A 34 16.39 -6.07 6.24
C GLU A 34 15.62 -6.15 7.56
N ALA A 35 16.23 -5.81 8.69
CA ALA A 35 15.56 -5.77 9.98
C ALA A 35 14.33 -4.84 9.98
N ALA A 36 14.43 -3.66 9.36
CA ALA A 36 13.30 -2.75 9.20
C ALA A 36 12.19 -3.34 8.28
N ARG A 37 12.59 -4.08 7.23
CA ARG A 37 11.62 -4.78 6.37
C ARG A 37 10.94 -5.93 7.08
N ASP A 38 11.65 -6.68 7.93
CA ASP A 38 11.07 -7.77 8.73
C ASP A 38 10.01 -7.22 9.68
N VAL A 39 10.29 -6.12 10.39
CA VAL A 39 9.29 -5.41 11.21
C VAL A 39 8.06 -5.02 10.38
N ALA A 40 8.25 -4.45 9.19
CA ALA A 40 7.13 -4.08 8.32
C ALA A 40 6.33 -5.30 7.83
N ARG A 41 6.98 -6.43 7.54
CA ARG A 41 6.32 -7.70 7.17
C ARG A 41 5.53 -8.28 8.32
N ASP A 42 6.03 -8.20 9.55
CA ASP A 42 5.35 -8.71 10.73
C ASP A 42 4.14 -7.85 11.09
N ILE A 43 4.26 -6.53 11.02
CA ILE A 43 3.11 -5.62 11.16
C ILE A 43 2.01 -5.99 10.14
N ARG A 44 2.39 -6.27 8.89
CA ARG A 44 1.43 -6.62 7.83
C ARG A 44 0.59 -7.87 8.13
N LYS A 45 1.09 -8.79 8.96
CA LYS A 45 0.36 -10.02 9.35
C LYS A 45 -0.70 -9.77 10.43
N THR A 46 -0.69 -8.59 11.06
CA THR A 46 -1.60 -8.28 12.16
C THR A 46 -3.00 -7.89 11.67
N ASP A 47 -4.02 -8.21 12.45
CA ASP A 47 -5.40 -7.79 12.15
C ASP A 47 -5.55 -6.27 12.19
N ALA A 48 -4.85 -5.61 13.12
CA ALA A 48 -4.82 -4.14 13.22
C ALA A 48 -4.31 -3.49 11.91
N TYR A 49 -3.29 -4.08 11.29
CA TYR A 49 -2.83 -3.63 9.98
C TYR A 49 -3.90 -3.84 8.91
N MET A 50 -4.56 -4.99 8.88
CA MET A 50 -5.61 -5.26 7.89
C MET A 50 -6.78 -4.29 8.01
N THR A 51 -7.21 -3.98 9.25
CA THR A 51 -8.22 -2.94 9.50
C THR A 51 -7.75 -1.58 8.98
N SER A 52 -6.53 -1.16 9.33
CA SER A 52 -5.98 0.12 8.87
C SER A 52 -5.85 0.18 7.34
N PHE A 53 -5.44 -0.92 6.70
CA PHE A 53 -5.34 -1.03 5.24
C PHE A 53 -6.69 -0.84 4.55
N ILE A 54 -7.74 -1.51 5.04
CA ILE A 54 -9.09 -1.36 4.50
C ILE A 54 -9.58 0.08 4.66
N GLN A 55 -9.32 0.72 5.81
CA GLN A 55 -9.69 2.11 6.05
C GLN A 55 -8.93 3.08 5.14
N ARG A 56 -7.61 2.90 4.96
CA ARG A 56 -6.79 3.72 4.05
C ARG A 56 -7.26 3.60 2.61
N ARG A 57 -7.56 2.39 2.15
CA ARG A 57 -8.07 2.16 0.79
C ARG A 57 -9.37 2.94 0.53
N LYS A 58 -10.27 3.06 1.52
CA LYS A 58 -11.49 3.89 1.39
C LYS A 58 -11.12 5.35 1.15
N VAL A 59 -10.16 5.89 1.92
CA VAL A 59 -9.70 7.27 1.80
C VAL A 59 -8.97 7.52 0.48
N GLU A 60 -8.02 6.66 0.11
CA GLU A 60 -7.26 6.74 -1.14
C GLU A 60 -8.17 6.75 -2.37
N MET A 61 -9.21 5.91 -2.37
CA MET A 61 -10.20 5.89 -3.44
C MET A 61 -11.00 7.20 -3.55
N LEU A 62 -11.28 7.88 -2.43
CA LEU A 62 -11.92 9.21 -2.47
C LEU A 62 -11.00 10.23 -3.12
N PHE A 63 -9.71 10.25 -2.77
CA PHE A 63 -8.74 11.14 -3.43
C PHE A 63 -8.60 10.83 -4.92
N ALA A 64 -8.58 9.56 -5.32
CA ALA A 64 -8.57 9.17 -6.72
C ALA A 64 -9.82 9.68 -7.47
N HIS A 65 -10.99 9.60 -6.85
CA HIS A 65 -12.24 10.14 -7.42
C HIS A 65 -12.22 11.67 -7.53
N LEU A 66 -11.71 12.37 -6.52
CA LEU A 66 -11.56 13.83 -6.58
C LEU A 66 -10.69 14.25 -7.77
N LYS A 67 -9.56 13.56 -7.98
CA LYS A 67 -8.67 13.83 -9.11
C LYS A 67 -9.32 13.54 -10.46
N ARG A 68 -9.98 12.37 -10.60
CA ARG A 68 -10.51 11.89 -11.89
C ARG A 68 -11.84 12.51 -12.29
N TYR A 69 -12.78 12.64 -11.36
CA TYR A 69 -14.17 13.03 -11.66
C TYR A 69 -14.49 14.48 -11.28
N ILE A 70 -13.91 14.98 -10.19
CA ILE A 70 -14.10 16.40 -9.79
C ILE A 70 -13.05 17.31 -10.46
N GLY A 71 -11.90 16.75 -10.87
CA GLY A 71 -10.87 17.49 -11.59
C GLY A 71 -9.98 18.33 -10.69
N VAL A 72 -9.68 17.85 -9.46
CA VAL A 72 -8.80 18.54 -8.50
C VAL A 72 -7.45 17.80 -8.36
N PRO A 73 -6.56 17.86 -9.38
CA PRO A 73 -5.24 17.22 -9.32
C PRO A 73 -4.27 17.97 -8.40
N MET A 74 -4.47 19.28 -8.23
CA MET A 74 -3.63 20.17 -7.44
C MET A 74 -4.51 21.25 -6.77
N MET A 75 -4.13 21.63 -5.55
CA MET A 75 -4.74 22.79 -4.89
C MET A 75 -4.20 24.08 -5.50
N ARG A 76 -5.10 24.97 -5.92
CA ARG A 76 -4.74 26.27 -6.52
C ARG A 76 -4.60 27.39 -5.49
N LEU A 77 -5.27 27.28 -4.34
CA LEU A 77 -5.14 28.26 -3.27
C LEU A 77 -3.91 27.94 -2.41
N ARG A 78 -3.19 28.97 -2.00
CA ARG A 78 -1.99 28.85 -1.17
C ARG A 78 -2.35 28.85 0.32
N GLY A 79 -1.50 28.18 1.10
CA GLY A 79 -1.60 28.11 2.55
C GLY A 79 -2.66 27.11 3.06
N PRO A 80 -2.62 26.75 4.35
CA PRO A 80 -3.51 25.74 4.93
C PRO A 80 -5.00 26.12 4.81
N LYS A 81 -5.34 27.40 5.00
CA LYS A 81 -6.71 27.91 4.87
C LYS A 81 -7.24 27.74 3.45
N GLY A 82 -6.46 28.12 2.45
CA GLY A 82 -6.83 27.98 1.04
C GLY A 82 -7.00 26.51 0.64
N ALA A 83 -6.10 25.63 1.08
CA ALA A 83 -6.22 24.19 0.84
C ALA A 83 -7.49 23.61 1.49
N TYR A 84 -7.81 24.04 2.72
CA TYR A 84 -9.01 23.61 3.44
C TYR A 84 -10.30 23.98 2.69
N GLU A 85 -10.44 25.25 2.30
CA GLU A 85 -11.62 25.75 1.58
C GLU A 85 -11.81 25.03 0.24
N GLN A 86 -10.74 24.87 -0.55
CA GLN A 86 -10.81 24.15 -1.81
C GLN A 86 -11.19 22.68 -1.63
N PHE A 87 -10.59 22.01 -0.64
CA PHE A 87 -10.88 20.62 -0.37
C PHE A 87 -12.34 20.43 0.09
N GLN A 88 -12.86 21.35 0.90
CA GLN A 88 -14.24 21.28 1.38
C GLN A 88 -15.27 21.43 0.26
N LEU A 89 -15.02 22.33 -0.70
CA LEU A 89 -15.84 22.44 -1.92
C LEU A 89 -15.77 21.15 -2.76
N ALA A 90 -14.57 20.62 -2.98
CA ALA A 90 -14.38 19.39 -3.75
C ALA A 90 -15.04 18.16 -3.09
N ALA A 91 -14.94 18.05 -1.76
CA ALA A 91 -15.59 17.01 -0.98
C ALA A 91 -17.12 17.12 -1.07
N THR A 92 -17.67 18.34 -0.99
CA THR A 92 -19.10 18.60 -1.16
C THR A 92 -19.58 18.13 -2.53
N ALA A 93 -18.89 18.52 -3.61
CA ALA A 93 -19.23 18.08 -4.97
C ALA A 93 -19.19 16.55 -5.11
N GLN A 94 -18.17 15.90 -4.53
CA GLN A 94 -18.06 14.44 -4.53
C GLN A 94 -19.20 13.75 -3.76
N ASN A 95 -19.65 14.34 -2.65
CA ASN A 95 -20.78 13.84 -1.86
C ASN A 95 -22.10 13.98 -2.62
N LEU A 96 -22.34 15.13 -3.27
CA LEU A 96 -23.51 15.34 -4.14
C LEU A 96 -23.55 14.31 -5.28
N ARG A 97 -22.40 14.05 -5.92
CA ARG A 97 -22.30 13.00 -6.96
C ARG A 97 -22.63 11.61 -6.43
N LYS A 98 -22.26 11.28 -5.19
CA LYS A 98 -22.62 9.99 -4.57
C LYS A 98 -24.12 9.92 -4.27
N LEU A 99 -24.70 10.99 -3.72
CA LEU A 99 -26.14 11.06 -3.45
C LEU A 99 -26.95 10.88 -4.72
N ALA A 100 -26.59 11.58 -5.80
CA ALA A 100 -27.26 11.43 -7.09
C ALA A 100 -27.29 9.96 -7.55
N LYS A 101 -26.18 9.22 -7.40
CA LYS A 101 -26.14 7.80 -7.76
C LYS A 101 -27.01 6.89 -6.90
N LEU A 102 -27.20 7.23 -5.63
CA LEU A 102 -28.05 6.47 -4.71
C LEU A 102 -29.53 6.68 -5.05
N LEU A 103 -29.90 7.92 -5.39
CA LEU A 103 -31.28 8.28 -5.72
C LEU A 103 -31.73 7.77 -7.09
N THR A 104 -30.80 7.49 -8.00
CA THR A 104 -31.11 6.99 -9.35
C THR A 104 -31.02 5.48 -9.49
N GLN A 105 -30.90 4.71 -8.39
CA GLN A 105 -30.91 3.24 -8.50
C GLN A 105 -32.34 2.76 -8.73
N PRO A 106 -32.61 1.97 -9.79
CA PRO A 106 -33.94 1.40 -10.00
C PRO A 106 -34.29 0.44 -8.86
N GLU A 107 -35.57 0.44 -8.47
CA GLU A 107 -36.09 -0.51 -7.47
C GLU A 107 -35.73 -1.95 -7.88
N PRO A 108 -35.30 -2.81 -6.95
CA PRO A 108 -34.99 -4.19 -7.27
C PRO A 108 -36.26 -4.88 -7.79
N THR A 109 -36.24 -5.26 -9.06
CA THR A 109 -37.31 -6.08 -9.65
C THR A 109 -37.34 -7.42 -8.92
N GLY A 110 -38.37 -7.61 -8.10
CA GLY A 110 -38.73 -8.90 -7.50
C GLY A 110 -39.35 -9.85 -8.51
#